data_AF-A0A2T4URD0-F1
#
_entry.id   AF-A0A2T4URD0-F1
#
_cell.length_a   1.000
_cell.length_b   1.000
_cell.length_c   1.000
_cell.angle_alpha   90.00
_cell.angle_beta   90.00
_cell.angle_gamma   90.00
#
_symmetry.space_group_name_H-M   'P 1'
#
loop_
_entity.id
_entity.type
_entity.pdbx_description
1 polymer ?
#
loop_
_entity_poly.entity_id
_entity_poly.type
_entity_poly.pdbx_seq_one_letter_code
_entity_poly.pdbx_strand_id
1 'polypeptide(L)'
;MPAPPGVDEIAARFGDPVLAFAPQPRLEEFAAAQTMALGRFVEISLSYSFFKNPRNRADPVNHVPLTPEQKRAIERAENDHLPPWMVDQVTRMRYPVLWEAVRTSVPIPAERSRPLESRLAAHMGDVLRNTFPGRVRSRRGGMPVVAAALRDEDVVRGVPVVVDGEALRGYRVDTDPDVVAIGARVDGRYMTVVLDRKIVPDIRMEFVRRSPPRAAAPQPRR
;
A
#
# COMPACT_ATOMS: atom_id res chain seq x y z
N MET A 1 -12.81 -24.68 0.93
CA MET A 1 -12.71 -23.38 0.21
C MET A 1 -11.25 -23.15 -0.12
N PRO A 2 -10.89 -22.82 -1.38
CA PRO A 2 -9.50 -22.51 -1.72
C PRO A 2 -9.04 -21.23 -1.04
N ALA A 3 -7.73 -21.09 -0.83
CA ALA A 3 -7.15 -19.84 -0.33
C ALA A 3 -7.41 -18.70 -1.33
N PRO A 4 -7.62 -17.46 -0.86
CA PRO A 4 -7.63 -16.29 -1.73
C PRO A 4 -6.25 -16.13 -2.40
N PRO A 5 -6.19 -15.47 -3.57
CA PRO A 5 -4.92 -15.23 -4.25
C PRO A 5 -3.99 -14.39 -3.37
N GLY A 6 -2.73 -14.81 -3.29
CA GLY A 6 -1.69 -14.06 -2.58
C GLY A 6 -1.24 -12.80 -3.33
N VAL A 7 -0.40 -11.99 -2.67
CA VAL A 7 0.16 -10.75 -3.25
C VAL A 7 0.84 -11.02 -4.60
N ASP A 8 1.61 -12.10 -4.71
CA ASP A 8 2.34 -12.45 -5.93
C ASP A 8 1.41 -12.81 -7.09
N GLU A 9 0.32 -13.53 -6.81
CA GLU A 9 -0.69 -13.86 -7.82
C GLU A 9 -1.42 -12.62 -8.31
N ILE A 10 -1.76 -11.71 -7.40
CA ILE A 10 -2.39 -10.44 -7.72
C ILE A 10 -1.42 -9.59 -8.54
N ALA A 11 -0.16 -9.45 -8.12
CA ALA A 11 0.88 -8.74 -8.85
C ALA A 11 1.11 -9.33 -10.26
N ALA A 12 1.10 -10.66 -10.41
CA ALA A 12 1.21 -11.31 -11.70
C ALA A 12 0.06 -10.94 -12.66
N ARG A 13 -1.18 -10.83 -12.15
CA ARG A 13 -2.35 -10.41 -12.94
C ARG A 13 -2.27 -8.95 -13.39
N PHE A 14 -1.53 -8.11 -12.69
CA PHE A 14 -1.33 -6.70 -13.09
C PHE A 14 -0.63 -6.61 -14.46
N GLY A 15 0.25 -7.56 -14.77
CA GLY A 15 0.93 -7.67 -16.07
C GLY A 15 2.10 -6.71 -16.27
N ASP A 16 2.33 -5.80 -15.32
CA ASP A 16 3.37 -4.79 -15.31
C ASP A 16 4.24 -4.91 -14.04
N PRO A 17 5.49 -4.40 -14.06
CA PRO A 17 6.29 -4.26 -12.85
C PRO A 17 5.53 -3.53 -11.75
N VAL A 18 5.51 -4.13 -10.56
CA VAL A 18 4.89 -3.58 -9.36
C VAL A 18 5.98 -2.97 -8.49
N LEU A 19 5.79 -1.73 -8.05
CA LEU A 19 6.71 -1.07 -7.12
C LEU A 19 6.30 -1.42 -5.69
N ALA A 20 7.29 -1.78 -4.89
CA ALA A 20 7.14 -2.21 -3.51
C ALA A 20 8.23 -1.58 -2.65
N PHE A 21 8.05 -1.53 -1.33
CA PHE A 21 9.18 -1.29 -0.44
C PHE A 21 10.27 -2.34 -0.67
N ALA A 22 11.53 -1.91 -0.66
CA ALA A 22 12.66 -2.83 -0.60
C ALA A 22 12.51 -3.71 0.65
N PRO A 23 12.84 -5.03 0.57
CA PRO A 23 12.73 -5.93 1.70
C PRO A 23 13.41 -5.35 2.95
N GLN A 24 12.69 -5.29 4.06
CA GLN A 24 13.20 -4.72 5.30
C GLN A 24 12.57 -5.41 6.51
N PRO A 25 13.28 -5.56 7.65
CA PRO A 25 12.82 -6.39 8.77
C PRO A 25 11.48 -5.97 9.38
N ARG A 26 11.16 -4.67 9.29
CA ARG A 26 9.98 -4.07 9.93
C ARG A 26 8.72 -4.14 9.08
N LEU A 27 8.83 -4.52 7.81
CA LEU A 27 7.69 -4.60 6.90
C LEU A 27 7.57 -5.99 6.32
N GLU A 28 6.35 -6.50 6.31
CA GLU A 28 5.98 -7.70 5.57
C GLU A 28 4.77 -7.40 4.72
N GLU A 29 4.80 -7.76 3.44
CA GLU A 29 3.63 -7.63 2.58
C GLU A 29 2.47 -8.44 3.14
N PHE A 30 1.30 -7.84 3.15
CA PHE A 30 0.11 -8.42 3.73
C PHE A 30 -0.98 -8.66 2.69
N ALA A 31 -1.28 -7.64 1.89
CA ALA A 31 -2.38 -7.70 0.96
C ALA A 31 -2.09 -6.84 -0.26
N ALA A 32 -2.70 -7.20 -1.38
CA ALA A 32 -2.72 -6.39 -2.58
C ALA A 32 -4.16 -6.18 -3.04
N ALA A 33 -4.42 -5.00 -3.62
CA ALA A 33 -5.68 -4.70 -4.26
C ALA A 33 -5.42 -4.09 -5.64
N GLN A 34 -6.33 -4.32 -6.58
CA GLN A 34 -6.21 -3.85 -7.96
C GLN A 34 -7.43 -3.06 -8.38
N THR A 35 -7.19 -2.04 -9.19
CA THR A 35 -8.25 -1.25 -9.81
C THR A 35 -8.23 -1.48 -11.31
N MET A 36 -9.41 -1.76 -11.87
CA MET A 36 -9.60 -1.88 -13.32
C MET A 36 -10.26 -0.63 -13.90
N ALA A 37 -9.85 -0.26 -15.11
CA ALA A 37 -10.56 0.70 -15.93
C ALA A 37 -10.54 0.23 -17.38
N LEU A 38 -11.70 0.27 -18.05
CA LEU A 38 -11.86 -0.15 -19.45
C LEU A 38 -11.30 -1.56 -19.73
N GLY A 39 -11.57 -2.51 -18.84
CA GLY A 39 -11.19 -3.92 -19.01
C GLY A 39 -9.72 -4.25 -18.77
N ARG A 40 -8.89 -3.29 -18.34
CA ARG A 40 -7.49 -3.53 -17.96
C ARG A 40 -7.22 -3.09 -16.52
N PHE A 41 -6.26 -3.73 -15.87
CA PHE A 41 -5.74 -3.22 -14.60
C PHE A 41 -4.98 -1.92 -14.84
N VAL A 42 -5.29 -0.89 -14.05
CA VAL A 42 -4.65 0.44 -14.16
C VAL A 42 -3.88 0.84 -12.93
N GLU A 43 -4.14 0.17 -11.80
CA GLU A 43 -3.47 0.40 -10.53
C GLU A 43 -3.44 -0.86 -9.69
N ILE A 44 -2.38 -1.00 -8.90
CA ILE A 44 -2.22 -1.99 -7.85
C ILE A 44 -1.67 -1.31 -6.59
N SER A 45 -2.26 -1.63 -5.44
CA SER A 45 -1.83 -1.15 -4.13
C SER A 45 -1.29 -2.32 -3.30
N LEU A 46 -0.18 -2.11 -2.60
CA LEU A 46 0.40 -3.05 -1.64
C LEU A 46 0.22 -2.53 -0.22
N SER A 47 -0.27 -3.40 0.66
CA SER A 47 -0.41 -3.17 2.10
C SER A 47 0.60 -4.01 2.86
N TYR A 48 1.06 -3.50 4.02
CA TYR A 48 2.12 -4.14 4.79
C TYR A 48 1.75 -4.29 6.26
N SER A 49 2.11 -5.40 6.89
CA SER A 49 2.20 -5.50 8.33
C SER A 49 3.46 -4.76 8.81
N PHE A 50 3.33 -3.98 9.89
CA PHE A 50 4.44 -3.26 10.51
C PHE A 50 4.83 -3.86 11.85
N PHE A 51 6.14 -4.09 12.04
CA PHE A 51 6.71 -4.64 13.27
C PHE A 51 7.62 -3.61 13.95
N LYS A 52 7.20 -3.15 15.13
CA LYS A 52 7.95 -2.24 16.02
C LYS A 52 9.20 -2.91 16.60
N ASN A 53 9.15 -4.20 16.90
CA ASN A 53 10.27 -5.07 17.20
C ASN A 53 10.37 -6.16 16.13
N PRO A 54 11.18 -5.97 15.08
CA PRO A 54 11.31 -6.94 14.00
C PRO A 54 12.10 -8.20 14.40
N ARG A 55 12.85 -8.17 15.53
CA ARG A 55 13.64 -9.33 16.00
C ARG A 55 12.79 -10.39 16.68
N ASN A 56 11.65 -9.99 17.24
CA ASN A 56 10.66 -10.89 17.82
C ASN A 56 9.27 -10.45 17.36
N ARG A 57 8.74 -11.11 16.33
CA ARG A 57 7.44 -10.74 15.76
C ARG A 57 6.28 -10.93 16.73
N ALA A 58 6.37 -11.90 17.64
CA ALA A 58 5.35 -12.17 18.65
C ALA A 58 5.41 -11.21 19.86
N ASP A 59 6.38 -10.29 19.89
CA ASP A 59 6.51 -9.31 20.96
C ASP A 59 5.22 -8.45 21.04
N PRO A 60 4.59 -8.33 22.23
CA PRO A 60 3.40 -7.49 22.42
C PRO A 60 3.56 -6.03 21.97
N VAL A 61 4.79 -5.50 21.88
CA VAL A 61 5.06 -4.15 21.35
C VAL A 61 4.68 -4.01 19.86
N ASN A 62 4.58 -5.14 19.15
CA ASN A 62 4.09 -5.20 17.78
C ASN A 62 2.58 -5.20 17.69
N HIS A 63 1.85 -5.28 18.81
CA HIS A 63 0.40 -5.43 18.76
C HIS A 63 -0.33 -4.08 18.82
N VAL A 64 -1.44 -3.99 18.08
CA VAL A 64 -2.42 -2.92 18.26
C VAL A 64 -3.37 -3.24 19.41
N PRO A 65 -3.99 -2.21 20.04
CA PRO A 65 -5.10 -2.45 20.96
C PRO A 65 -6.26 -3.15 20.24
N LEU A 66 -6.64 -4.34 20.72
CA LEU A 66 -7.72 -5.14 20.14
C LEU A 66 -9.02 -4.95 20.91
N THR A 67 -10.14 -4.86 20.18
CA THR A 67 -11.48 -4.90 20.77
C THR A 67 -11.78 -6.29 21.36
N PRO A 68 -12.71 -6.41 22.32
CA PRO A 68 -13.12 -7.72 22.84
C PRO A 68 -13.62 -8.67 21.73
N GLU A 69 -14.25 -8.13 20.68
CA GLU A 69 -14.70 -8.91 19.53
C GLU A 69 -13.53 -9.44 18.71
N GLN A 70 -12.54 -8.59 18.41
CA GLN A 70 -11.32 -9.01 17.70
C GLN A 70 -10.56 -10.09 18.48
N LYS A 71 -10.44 -9.93 19.81
CA LYS A 71 -9.82 -10.96 20.68
C LYS A 71 -10.54 -12.30 20.57
N ARG A 72 -11.87 -12.31 20.67
CA ARG A 72 -12.69 -13.53 20.51
C ARG A 72 -12.62 -14.12 19.12
N ALA A 73 -12.51 -13.30 18.07
CA ALA A 73 -12.35 -13.79 16.71
C ALA A 73 -11.01 -14.52 16.54
N ILE A 74 -9.93 -13.96 17.08
CA ILE A 74 -8.61 -14.58 17.06
C ILE A 74 -8.59 -15.87 17.87
N GLU A 75 -9.10 -15.85 19.10
CA GLU A 75 -9.16 -17.03 19.96
C GLU A 75 -9.95 -18.17 19.31
N ARG A 76 -11.09 -17.87 18.68
CA ARG A 76 -11.84 -18.88 17.91
C ARG A 76 -11.03 -19.43 16.74
N ALA A 77 -10.40 -18.55 15.95
CA ALA A 77 -9.61 -19.00 14.82
C ALA A 77 -8.41 -19.86 15.21
N GLU A 78 -7.79 -19.61 16.37
CA GLU A 78 -6.66 -20.40 16.88
C GLU A 78 -7.09 -21.77 17.44
N ASN A 79 -8.32 -21.89 17.95
CA ASN A 79 -8.84 -23.12 18.57
C ASN A 79 -9.67 -23.99 17.62
N ASP A 80 -10.25 -23.39 16.59
CA ASP A 80 -11.05 -24.09 15.59
C ASP A 80 -10.15 -24.77 14.54
N HIS A 81 -10.63 -25.85 13.91
CA HIS A 81 -9.93 -26.54 12.82
C HIS A 81 -10.09 -25.79 11.48
N LEU A 82 -9.80 -24.48 11.47
CA LEU A 82 -9.86 -23.66 10.26
C LEU A 82 -8.65 -23.94 9.35
N PRO A 83 -8.80 -23.74 8.02
CA PRO A 83 -7.67 -23.76 7.12
C PRO A 83 -6.58 -22.75 7.55
N PRO A 84 -5.28 -23.10 7.47
CA PRO A 84 -4.19 -22.26 7.97
C PRO A 84 -4.21 -20.81 7.45
N TRP A 85 -4.57 -20.61 6.19
CA TRP A 85 -4.66 -19.26 5.60
C TRP A 85 -5.72 -18.37 6.28
N MET A 86 -6.82 -18.95 6.79
CA MET A 86 -7.82 -18.19 7.54
C MET A 86 -7.29 -17.81 8.92
N VAL A 87 -6.62 -18.74 9.59
CA VAL A 87 -5.99 -18.49 10.89
C VAL A 87 -4.98 -17.37 10.77
N ASP A 88 -4.11 -17.42 9.76
CA ASP A 88 -3.15 -16.36 9.47
C ASP A 88 -3.83 -15.02 9.21
N GLN A 89 -4.90 -15.00 8.41
CA GLN A 89 -5.61 -13.76 8.10
C GLN A 89 -6.28 -13.13 9.34
N VAL A 90 -6.88 -13.95 10.22
CA VAL A 90 -7.54 -13.47 11.44
C VAL A 90 -6.50 -13.05 12.49
N THR A 91 -5.46 -13.85 12.71
CA THR A 91 -4.40 -13.54 13.69
C THR A 91 -3.60 -12.30 13.32
N ARG A 92 -3.53 -11.94 12.03
CA ARG A 92 -2.93 -10.69 11.56
C ARG A 92 -3.59 -9.42 12.08
N MET A 93 -4.84 -9.48 12.57
CA MET A 93 -5.46 -8.34 13.25
C MET A 93 -4.66 -7.86 14.47
N ARG A 94 -3.79 -8.72 15.04
CA ARG A 94 -2.87 -8.34 16.12
C ARG A 94 -1.92 -7.22 15.71
N TYR A 95 -1.52 -7.13 14.45
CA TYR A 95 -0.43 -6.25 14.00
C TYR A 95 -0.95 -4.97 13.34
N PRO A 96 -0.22 -3.84 13.47
CA PRO A 96 -0.49 -2.65 12.69
C PRO A 96 -0.36 -2.93 11.20
N VAL A 97 -1.34 -2.46 10.43
CA VAL A 97 -1.35 -2.58 8.97
C VAL A 97 -1.22 -1.21 8.33
N LEU A 98 -0.29 -1.10 7.39
CA LEU A 98 -0.11 0.03 6.50
C LEU A 98 -0.95 -0.23 5.26
N TRP A 99 -2.20 0.19 5.31
CA TRP A 99 -3.17 -0.06 4.25
C TRP A 99 -2.81 0.72 2.99
N GLU A 100 -2.70 -0.01 1.88
CA GLU A 100 -2.42 0.53 0.55
C GLU A 100 -1.16 1.42 0.51
N ALA A 101 -0.18 1.14 1.35
CA ALA A 101 0.98 2.01 1.59
C ALA A 101 1.74 2.39 0.32
N VAL A 102 1.86 1.48 -0.65
CA VAL A 102 2.49 1.74 -1.95
C VAL A 102 1.50 1.44 -3.05
N ARG A 103 1.30 2.39 -3.97
CA ARG A 103 0.51 2.22 -5.19
C ARG A 103 1.39 2.35 -6.41
N THR A 104 1.19 1.43 -7.34
CA THR A 104 1.73 1.49 -8.70
C THR A 104 0.59 1.69 -9.67
N SER A 105 0.67 2.72 -10.50
CA SER A 105 -0.36 3.00 -11.49
C SER A 105 0.24 3.23 -12.88
N VAL A 106 -0.44 2.74 -13.91
CA VAL A 106 -0.07 2.98 -15.31
C VAL A 106 -0.76 4.23 -15.86
N PRO A 107 -0.16 4.90 -16.86
CA PRO A 107 -0.80 6.01 -17.54
C PRO A 107 -2.14 5.62 -18.16
N ILE A 108 -3.15 6.46 -17.95
CA ILE A 108 -4.45 6.34 -18.65
C ILE A 108 -4.61 7.51 -19.63
N PRO A 109 -5.19 7.30 -20.83
CA PRO A 109 -5.31 8.36 -21.85
C PRO A 109 -6.02 9.63 -21.38
N ALA A 110 -6.92 9.53 -20.40
CA ALA A 110 -7.67 10.65 -19.83
C ALA A 110 -6.92 11.40 -18.71
N GLU A 111 -5.59 11.25 -18.61
CA GLU A 111 -4.80 11.90 -17.56
C GLU A 111 -4.83 13.43 -17.65
N ARG A 112 -4.93 14.07 -16.48
CA ARG A 112 -4.89 15.54 -16.34
C ARG A 112 -3.47 16.06 -16.56
N SER A 113 -3.31 17.38 -16.71
CA SER A 113 -2.03 18.07 -16.90
C SER A 113 -0.99 17.86 -15.79
N ARG A 114 -1.36 17.25 -14.66
CA ARG A 114 -0.51 16.96 -13.49
C ARG A 114 -0.85 15.58 -12.89
N PRO A 115 -0.45 14.49 -13.56
CA PRO A 115 -0.94 13.16 -13.24
C PRO A 115 -0.38 12.62 -11.91
N LEU A 116 0.87 12.93 -11.57
CA LEU A 116 1.47 12.45 -10.32
C LEU A 116 0.85 13.12 -9.09
N GLU A 117 0.66 14.44 -9.10
CA GLU A 117 0.03 15.16 -7.98
C GLU A 117 -1.43 14.77 -7.82
N SER A 118 -2.16 14.59 -8.92
CA SER A 118 -3.56 14.14 -8.85
C SER A 118 -3.67 12.74 -8.22
N ARG A 119 -2.73 11.84 -8.56
CA ARG A 119 -2.66 10.49 -7.98
C ARG A 119 -2.25 10.51 -6.51
N LEU A 120 -1.28 11.35 -6.13
CA LEU A 120 -0.89 11.55 -4.73
C LEU A 120 -2.06 12.05 -3.89
N ALA A 121 -2.78 13.06 -4.37
CA ALA A 121 -3.95 13.61 -3.69
C ALA A 121 -5.03 12.55 -3.47
N ALA A 122 -5.33 11.76 -4.52
CA ALA A 122 -6.30 10.67 -4.45
C ALA A 122 -5.87 9.59 -3.45
N HIS A 123 -4.61 9.15 -3.52
CA HIS A 123 -4.05 8.12 -2.63
C HIS A 123 -4.06 8.56 -1.16
N MET A 124 -3.64 9.80 -0.89
CA MET A 124 -3.73 10.38 0.46
C MET A 124 -5.18 10.40 0.96
N GLY A 125 -6.12 10.83 0.11
CA GLY A 125 -7.54 10.87 0.44
C GLY A 125 -8.13 9.50 0.79
N ASP A 126 -7.69 8.45 0.09
CA ASP A 126 -8.14 7.08 0.36
C ASP A 126 -7.57 6.56 1.68
N VAL A 127 -6.26 6.71 1.92
CA VAL A 127 -5.62 6.28 3.17
C VAL A 127 -6.21 7.03 4.37
N LEU A 128 -6.40 8.35 4.27
CA LEU A 128 -6.98 9.13 5.36
C LEU A 128 -8.41 8.70 5.70
N ARG A 129 -9.21 8.34 4.69
CA ARG A 129 -10.58 7.85 4.88
C ARG A 129 -10.62 6.45 5.53
N ASN A 130 -9.71 5.58 5.12
CA ASN A 130 -9.69 4.18 5.53
C ASN A 130 -9.00 3.99 6.90
N THR A 131 -7.96 4.77 7.19
CA THR A 131 -7.12 4.59 8.39
C THR A 131 -7.51 5.52 9.55
N PHE A 132 -8.08 6.70 9.27
CA PHE A 132 -8.42 7.70 10.29
C PHE A 132 -9.93 8.01 10.31
N PRO A 133 -10.78 7.04 10.71
CA PRO A 133 -12.23 7.20 10.70
C PRO A 133 -12.67 8.38 11.58
N GLY A 134 -13.53 9.24 11.05
CA GLY A 134 -14.05 10.43 11.74
C GLY A 134 -13.34 11.75 11.39
N ARG A 135 -12.15 11.73 10.79
CA ARG A 135 -11.51 12.94 10.24
C ARG A 135 -12.10 13.40 8.92
N VAL A 136 -12.63 12.45 8.16
CA VAL A 136 -13.32 12.70 6.91
C VAL A 136 -14.77 13.12 7.20
N ARG A 137 -14.94 14.37 7.66
CA ARG A 137 -16.26 15.02 7.73
C ARG A 137 -16.36 16.04 6.61
N SER A 138 -17.25 15.76 5.66
CA SER A 138 -17.71 16.79 4.75
C SER A 138 -18.45 17.86 5.54
N ARG A 139 -18.03 19.11 5.41
CA ARG A 139 -18.69 20.24 6.08
C ARG A 139 -20.14 20.47 5.58
N ARG A 140 -20.58 19.77 4.52
CA ARG A 140 -21.91 19.90 3.89
C ARG A 140 -22.46 18.61 3.25
N GLY A 141 -22.16 17.42 3.79
CA GLY A 141 -22.70 16.16 3.24
C GLY A 141 -22.29 15.81 1.78
N GLY A 142 -21.35 16.54 1.17
CA GLY A 142 -20.70 16.22 -0.10
C GLY A 142 -19.40 15.40 0.08
N MET A 143 -18.61 15.19 -0.97
CA MET A 143 -17.36 14.42 -0.90
C MET A 143 -16.35 14.99 0.13
N PRO A 144 -15.47 14.15 0.72
CA PRO A 144 -14.42 14.56 1.66
C PRO A 144 -13.49 15.66 1.13
N VAL A 145 -13.15 16.64 1.97
CA VAL A 145 -12.23 17.75 1.65
C VAL A 145 -10.78 17.30 1.40
N VAL A 146 -10.45 16.03 1.69
CA VAL A 146 -9.11 15.44 1.56
C VAL A 146 -8.71 15.18 0.10
N ALA A 147 -9.66 15.21 -0.83
CA ALA A 147 -9.43 15.06 -2.27
C ALA A 147 -9.34 16.41 -3.02
N ALA A 148 -9.06 17.50 -2.31
CA ALA A 148 -8.75 18.77 -2.97
C ALA A 148 -7.47 18.62 -3.80
N ALA A 149 -7.44 19.25 -4.98
CA ALA A 149 -6.23 19.24 -5.80
C ALA A 149 -5.07 19.86 -5.01
N LEU A 150 -3.93 19.16 -4.94
CA LEU A 150 -2.71 19.68 -4.32
C LEU A 150 -2.30 20.98 -5.01
N ARG A 151 -2.05 22.02 -4.22
CA ARG A 151 -1.51 23.28 -4.73
C ARG A 151 -0.02 23.12 -4.98
N ASP A 152 0.56 24.04 -5.74
CA ASP A 152 2.00 23.99 -6.03
C ASP A 152 2.87 24.12 -4.79
N GLU A 153 2.42 24.91 -3.82
CA GLU A 153 3.06 25.12 -2.51
C GLU A 153 3.01 23.89 -1.60
N ASP A 154 2.04 22.98 -1.81
CA ASP A 154 1.89 21.76 -1.01
C ASP A 154 2.92 20.67 -1.39
N VAL A 155 3.61 20.84 -2.53
CA VAL A 155 4.42 19.81 -3.16
C VAL A 155 5.88 20.24 -3.26
N VAL A 156 6.75 19.59 -2.48
CA VAL A 156 8.20 19.70 -2.63
C VAL A 156 8.65 18.78 -3.76
N ARG A 157 9.19 19.35 -4.83
CA ARG A 157 9.61 18.61 -6.04
C ARG A 157 11.12 18.38 -6.06
N GLY A 158 11.54 17.35 -6.79
CA GLY A 158 12.97 17.00 -6.94
C GLY A 158 13.57 16.32 -5.71
N VAL A 159 12.73 15.84 -4.79
CA VAL A 159 13.17 15.04 -3.63
C VAL A 159 13.66 13.69 -4.14
N PRO A 160 14.84 13.21 -3.72
CA PRO A 160 15.34 11.92 -4.17
C PRO A 160 14.46 10.78 -3.65
N VAL A 161 14.06 9.89 -4.54
CA VAL A 161 13.35 8.64 -4.24
C VAL A 161 14.17 7.48 -4.77
N VAL A 162 14.59 6.56 -3.89
CA VAL A 162 15.49 5.46 -4.26
C VAL A 162 14.68 4.26 -4.73
N VAL A 163 14.89 3.83 -5.98
CA VAL A 163 14.27 2.63 -6.57
C VAL A 163 15.36 1.75 -7.16
N ASP A 164 15.46 0.51 -6.70
CA ASP A 164 16.53 -0.44 -7.07
C ASP A 164 17.95 0.15 -6.89
N GLY A 165 18.13 0.97 -5.86
CA GLY A 165 19.40 1.65 -5.57
C GLY A 165 19.64 2.94 -6.38
N GLU A 166 18.78 3.26 -7.34
CA GLU A 166 18.89 4.48 -8.16
C GLU A 166 18.05 5.63 -7.58
N ALA A 167 18.64 6.82 -7.48
CA ALA A 167 17.94 8.02 -7.03
C ALA A 167 17.16 8.67 -8.18
N LEU A 168 15.83 8.62 -8.11
CA LEU A 168 14.91 9.27 -9.05
C LEU A 168 14.39 10.59 -8.49
N ARG A 169 14.02 11.52 -9.38
CA ARG A 169 13.35 12.77 -8.97
C ARG A 169 11.91 12.48 -8.60
N GLY A 170 11.61 12.61 -7.31
CA GLY A 170 10.28 12.44 -6.74
C GLY A 170 9.72 13.71 -6.13
N TYR A 171 8.49 13.58 -5.66
CA TYR A 171 7.65 14.62 -5.08
C TYR A 171 7.34 14.21 -3.65
N ARG A 172 7.34 15.17 -2.72
CA ARG A 172 6.95 14.96 -1.33
C ARG A 172 5.83 15.93 -0.98
N VAL A 173 4.79 15.41 -0.34
CA VAL A 173 3.69 16.18 0.24
C VAL A 173 3.71 15.95 1.73
N ASP A 174 3.78 17.06 2.47
CA ASP A 174 4.02 17.08 3.91
C ASP A 174 3.10 18.11 4.58
N THR A 175 1.82 18.11 4.18
CA THR A 175 0.83 19.12 4.58
C THR A 175 -0.18 18.61 5.61
N ASP A 176 -0.36 17.29 5.72
CA ASP A 176 -1.26 16.66 6.69
C ASP A 176 -0.48 16.26 7.96
N PRO A 177 -1.02 16.51 9.18
CA PRO A 177 -0.31 16.19 10.41
C PRO A 177 -0.10 14.69 10.65
N ASP A 178 -0.92 13.82 10.09
CA ASP A 178 -0.91 12.38 10.38
C ASP A 178 -0.24 11.56 9.29
N VAL A 179 -0.18 12.05 8.05
CA VAL A 179 0.44 11.32 6.94
C VAL A 179 1.52 12.11 6.22
N VAL A 180 2.48 11.38 5.65
CA VAL A 180 3.43 11.89 4.67
C VAL A 180 3.24 11.12 3.38
N ALA A 181 3.27 11.83 2.24
CA ALA A 181 3.17 11.20 0.93
C ALA A 181 4.39 11.48 0.06
N ILE A 182 4.79 10.46 -0.70
CA ILE A 182 5.91 10.50 -1.63
C ILE A 182 5.43 9.93 -2.97
N GLY A 183 5.80 10.56 -4.07
CA GLY A 183 5.51 10.05 -5.39
C GLY A 183 6.68 10.17 -6.35
N ALA A 184 6.78 9.27 -7.32
CA ALA A 184 7.80 9.32 -8.35
C ALA A 184 7.29 8.73 -9.67
N ARG A 185 7.93 9.14 -10.77
CA ARG A 185 7.77 8.49 -12.07
C ARG A 185 8.86 7.43 -12.21
N VAL A 186 8.48 6.19 -12.51
CA VAL A 186 9.40 5.06 -12.63
C VAL A 186 9.06 4.29 -13.91
N ASP A 187 9.95 4.30 -14.90
CA ASP A 187 9.81 3.57 -16.18
C ASP A 187 8.44 3.71 -16.86
N GLY A 188 7.91 4.94 -16.89
CA GLY A 188 6.60 5.19 -17.48
C GLY A 188 5.40 4.81 -16.59
N ARG A 189 5.62 4.49 -15.31
CA ARG A 189 4.60 4.27 -14.27
C ARG A 189 4.67 5.33 -13.18
N TYR A 190 3.60 5.43 -12.39
CA TYR A 190 3.54 6.30 -11.22
C TYR A 190 3.62 5.46 -9.97
N MET A 191 4.55 5.81 -9.08
CA MET A 191 4.59 5.33 -7.71
C MET A 191 3.99 6.39 -6.81
N THR A 192 3.07 6.02 -5.94
CA THR A 192 2.66 6.87 -4.82
C THR A 192 2.73 6.07 -3.53
N VAL A 193 3.17 6.73 -2.48
CA VAL A 193 3.41 6.14 -1.17
C VAL A 193 2.78 7.05 -0.14
N VAL A 194 1.99 6.51 0.77
CA VAL A 194 1.36 7.26 1.85
C VAL A 194 1.54 6.47 3.14
N LEU A 195 2.14 7.10 4.15
CA LEU A 195 2.45 6.47 5.44
C LEU A 195 1.96 7.32 6.59
N ASP A 196 1.59 6.68 7.70
CA ASP A 196 1.45 7.37 8.99
C ASP A 196 2.79 7.99 9.38
N ARG A 197 2.78 9.29 9.66
CA ARG A 197 3.97 10.07 10.02
C ARG A 197 4.72 9.47 11.21
N LYS A 198 4.02 8.86 12.17
CA LYS A 198 4.61 8.29 13.39
C LYS A 198 5.54 7.12 13.12
N ILE A 199 5.34 6.41 12.00
CA ILE A 199 6.15 5.24 11.66
C ILE A 199 7.25 5.57 10.65
N VAL A 200 7.17 6.72 9.95
CA VAL A 200 8.16 7.12 8.94
C VAL A 200 9.61 7.01 9.45
N PRO A 201 9.95 7.40 10.70
CA PRO A 201 11.32 7.26 11.21
C PRO A 201 11.82 5.81 11.31
N ASP A 202 10.91 4.84 11.39
CA ASP A 202 11.22 3.42 11.48
C ASP A 202 11.28 2.72 10.12
N ILE A 203 10.90 3.41 9.02
CA ILE A 203 10.82 2.83 7.68
C ILE A 203 11.97 3.31 6.81
N ARG A 204 12.66 2.37 6.17
CA ARG A 204 13.60 2.69 5.10
C ARG A 204 12.83 3.00 3.82
N MET A 205 12.93 4.24 3.36
CA MET A 205 12.27 4.77 2.16
C MET A 205 12.99 4.37 0.86
N GLU A 206 13.24 3.08 0.71
CA GLU A 206 13.82 2.47 -0.49
C GLU A 206 12.79 1.54 -1.11
N PHE A 207 12.75 1.52 -2.44
CA PHE A 207 11.77 0.76 -3.20
C PHE A 207 12.45 -0.16 -4.21
N VAL A 208 11.73 -1.18 -4.64
CA VAL A 208 12.18 -2.13 -5.65
C VAL A 208 11.12 -2.36 -6.71
N ARG A 209 11.58 -2.69 -7.93
CA ARG A 209 10.71 -3.16 -9.00
C ARG A 209 10.53 -4.68 -8.87
N ARG A 210 9.29 -5.11 -8.67
CA ARG A 210 8.91 -6.51 -8.72
C ARG A 210 8.37 -6.82 -10.11
N SER A 211 9.17 -7.51 -10.90
CA SER A 211 8.68 -8.07 -12.15
C SER A 211 7.71 -9.21 -11.84
N PRO A 212 6.55 -9.29 -12.53
CA PRO A 212 5.71 -10.47 -12.42
C PRO A 212 6.53 -11.70 -12.85
N PRO A 213 6.41 -12.85 -12.15
CA PRO A 213 7.08 -14.06 -12.60
C PRO A 213 6.66 -14.32 -14.05
N ARG A 214 7.64 -14.38 -14.96
CA ARG A 214 7.38 -14.61 -16.38
C ARG A 214 6.62 -15.92 -16.49
N ALA A 215 5.40 -15.89 -17.03
CA ALA A 215 4.64 -17.11 -17.31
C ALA A 215 5.56 -18.05 -18.10
N ALA A 216 5.79 -19.26 -17.58
CA ALA A 216 6.59 -20.25 -18.28
C ALA A 216 6.01 -20.42 -19.69
N ALA A 217 6.87 -20.29 -20.70
CA ALA A 217 6.45 -20.52 -22.08
C ALA A 217 5.80 -21.91 -22.17
N PRO A 218 4.65 -22.06 -22.88
CA PRO A 218 4.06 -23.38 -23.06
C PRO A 218 5.10 -24.31 -23.67
N GLN A 219 5.43 -25.39 -22.96
CA GLN A 219 6.31 -26.42 -23.49
C GLN A 219 5.69 -26.97 -24.78
N PRO A 220 6.46 -27.07 -25.88
CA PRO A 220 5.96 -27.69 -27.09
C PRO A 220 5.58 -29.13 -26.76
N ARG A 221 4.32 -29.48 -26.99
CA ARG A 221 3.86 -30.87 -26.94
C ARG A 221 4.70 -31.66 -27.96
N ARG A 222 5.47 -32.63 -27.46
CA ARG A 222 6.10 -33.66 -28.29
C ARG A 222 5.09 -34.73 -28.62
#